data_AF-A0A520RV26-F1
#
_entry.id   AF-A0A520RV26-F1
#
_cell.length_a   1.000
_cell.length_b   1.000
_cell.length_c   1.000
_cell.angle_alpha   90.00
_cell.angle_beta   90.00
_cell.angle_gamma   90.00
#
_symmetry.space_group_name_H-M   'P 1'
#
loop_
_entity.id
_entity.type
_entity.pdbx_description
1 polymer ?
#
loop_
_entity_poly.entity_id
_entity_poly.type
_entity_poly.pdbx_seq_one_letter_code
_entity_poly.pdbx_strand_id
1 'polypeptide(L)'
;MVASALALSLLTGIVMVAAELIATTQVMERRSDQVTRAGQLFTFLERMVATAGLPSQWPQPAGASLQLGATSADPCTPPSVRDVSTTWGGIWIVDLAALDCVDPNDSSQALYIERVETCGDVCPQQALLPAVCTKQQEALPSHSGWVVGEWGGGVADRECLEQFGWGSLSQILIYHRPRVETRDRSSDLVMRQAFPGKGDQWSTPEALIQGVVTWELGYAQLADVPVLAEGARTPVVTVAVGAASGTTAALEELIQLRKTLITPSFKRALLARKKAGS
;
A
#
# COMPACT_ATOMS: atom_id res chain seq x y z
N MET A 1 -62.18 24.85 -21.61
CA MET A 1 -61.35 23.62 -21.59
C MET A 1 -59.90 23.82 -22.04
N VAL A 2 -59.58 24.85 -22.87
CA VAL A 2 -58.19 25.07 -23.36
C VAL A 2 -57.19 25.47 -22.27
N ALA A 3 -57.60 26.28 -21.29
CA ALA A 3 -56.71 26.71 -20.18
C ALA A 3 -56.27 25.55 -19.27
N SER A 4 -57.13 24.54 -19.08
CA SER A 4 -56.85 23.38 -18.23
C SER A 4 -55.83 22.44 -18.87
N ALA A 5 -55.86 22.29 -20.21
CA ALA A 5 -54.89 21.48 -20.95
C ALA A 5 -53.50 22.13 -20.99
N LEU A 6 -53.45 23.46 -21.13
CA LEU A 6 -52.20 24.24 -21.07
C LEU A 6 -51.54 24.19 -19.69
N ALA A 7 -52.34 24.28 -18.62
CA ALA A 7 -51.85 24.16 -17.25
C ALA A 7 -51.29 22.75 -16.97
N LEU A 8 -51.97 21.68 -17.43
CA LEU A 8 -51.49 20.31 -17.29
C LEU A 8 -50.18 20.08 -18.05
N SER A 9 -50.09 20.57 -19.29
CA SER A 9 -48.89 20.49 -20.14
C SER A 9 -47.69 21.19 -19.48
N LEU A 10 -47.89 22.40 -18.94
CA LEU A 10 -46.86 23.14 -18.20
C LEU A 10 -46.42 22.39 -16.93
N LEU A 11 -47.36 21.84 -16.16
CA LEU A 11 -47.07 21.05 -14.96
C LEU A 11 -46.27 19.79 -15.29
N THR A 12 -46.65 19.06 -16.35
CA THR A 12 -45.88 17.89 -16.81
C THR A 12 -44.49 18.26 -17.31
N GLY A 13 -44.34 19.39 -18.01
CA GLY A 13 -43.05 19.90 -18.46
C GLY A 13 -42.13 20.29 -17.30
N ILE A 14 -42.66 20.99 -16.30
CA ILE A 14 -41.90 21.39 -15.10
C ILE A 14 -41.45 20.17 -14.29
N VAL A 15 -42.33 19.16 -14.14
CA VAL A 15 -41.99 17.93 -13.39
C VAL A 15 -40.92 17.12 -14.13
N MET A 16 -40.99 17.01 -15.45
CA MET A 16 -39.95 16.31 -16.23
C MET A 16 -38.59 17.01 -16.13
N VAL A 17 -38.54 18.33 -16.29
CA VAL A 17 -37.29 19.10 -16.16
C VAL A 17 -36.71 19.00 -14.75
N ALA A 18 -37.56 19.05 -13.71
CA ALA A 18 -37.11 18.88 -12.32
C ALA A 18 -36.56 17.46 -12.07
N ALA A 19 -37.21 16.43 -12.60
CA ALA A 19 -36.76 15.04 -12.47
C ALA A 19 -35.41 14.82 -13.17
N GLU A 20 -35.22 15.36 -14.38
CA GLU A 20 -33.95 15.30 -15.10
C GLU A 20 -32.84 16.07 -14.35
N LEU A 21 -33.16 17.25 -13.79
CA LEU A 21 -32.20 18.01 -12.99
C LEU A 21 -31.81 17.26 -11.71
N ILE A 22 -32.76 16.64 -11.02
CA ILE A 22 -32.48 15.84 -9.82
C ILE A 22 -31.67 14.58 -10.18
N ALA A 23 -31.99 13.91 -11.27
CA ALA A 23 -31.24 12.74 -11.73
C ALA A 23 -29.79 13.11 -12.08
N THR A 24 -29.59 14.20 -12.82
CA THR A 24 -28.26 14.67 -13.20
C THR A 24 -27.44 15.14 -11.99
N THR A 25 -28.04 15.84 -11.02
CA THR A 25 -27.32 16.22 -9.79
C THR A 25 -26.94 15.01 -8.95
N GLN A 26 -27.83 14.02 -8.81
CA GLN A 26 -27.52 12.77 -8.11
C GLN A 26 -26.40 11.98 -8.77
N VAL A 27 -26.37 11.91 -10.11
CA VAL A 27 -25.28 11.25 -10.85
C VAL A 27 -23.96 11.99 -10.64
N MET A 28 -23.96 13.32 -10.69
CA MET A 28 -22.76 14.12 -10.45
C MET A 28 -22.25 14.00 -9.02
N GLU A 29 -23.15 13.97 -8.03
CA GLU A 29 -22.81 13.80 -6.62
C GLU A 29 -22.18 12.43 -6.36
N ARG A 30 -22.79 11.35 -6.88
CA ARG A 30 -22.23 9.99 -6.80
C ARG A 30 -20.86 9.89 -7.45
N ARG A 31 -20.70 10.51 -8.61
CA ARG A 31 -19.43 10.52 -9.34
C ARG A 31 -18.35 11.28 -8.56
N SER A 32 -18.69 12.44 -8.00
CA SER A 32 -17.79 13.24 -7.16
C SER A 32 -17.33 12.48 -5.91
N ASP A 33 -18.26 11.78 -5.25
CA ASP A 33 -17.96 10.93 -4.09
C ASP A 33 -17.02 9.77 -4.46
N GLN A 34 -17.28 9.07 -5.56
CA GLN A 34 -16.38 8.01 -6.06
C GLN A 34 -14.96 8.52 -6.34
N VAL A 35 -14.81 9.66 -7.02
CA VAL A 35 -13.49 10.28 -7.27
C VAL A 35 -12.80 10.60 -5.96
N THR A 36 -13.52 11.20 -5.02
CA THR A 36 -12.97 11.63 -3.73
C THR A 36 -12.46 10.44 -2.94
N ARG A 37 -13.26 9.38 -2.79
CA ARG A 37 -12.88 8.18 -2.05
C ARG A 37 -11.71 7.45 -2.70
N ALA A 38 -11.72 7.28 -4.02
CA ALA A 38 -10.62 6.66 -4.74
C ALA A 38 -9.33 7.52 -4.67
N GLY A 39 -9.45 8.84 -4.72
CA GLY A 39 -8.35 9.79 -4.54
C GLY A 39 -7.73 9.73 -3.14
N GLN A 40 -8.56 9.62 -2.09
CA GLN A 40 -8.10 9.41 -0.71
C GLN A 40 -7.33 8.10 -0.56
N LEU A 41 -7.84 7.00 -1.15
CA LEU A 41 -7.15 5.71 -1.18
C LEU A 41 -5.76 5.84 -1.82
N PHE A 42 -5.65 6.48 -2.99
CA PHE A 42 -4.34 6.64 -3.63
C PHE A 42 -3.37 7.53 -2.85
N THR A 43 -3.88 8.60 -2.22
CA THR A 43 -3.07 9.45 -1.34
C THR A 43 -2.54 8.64 -0.16
N PHE A 44 -3.38 7.77 0.41
CA PHE A 44 -2.99 6.85 1.48
C PHE A 44 -1.93 5.85 1.00
N LEU A 45 -2.14 5.19 -0.14
CA LEU A 45 -1.17 4.27 -0.74
C LEU A 45 0.18 4.95 -1.01
N GLU A 46 0.18 6.16 -1.55
CA GLU A 46 1.42 6.92 -1.77
C GLU A 46 2.18 7.22 -0.48
N ARG A 47 1.48 7.59 0.59
CA ARG A 47 2.12 7.84 1.90
C ARG A 47 2.76 6.57 2.47
N MET A 48 2.13 5.41 2.33
CA MET A 48 2.73 4.15 2.73
C MET A 48 3.95 3.80 1.88
N VAL A 49 3.85 3.94 0.56
CA VAL A 49 4.94 3.68 -0.40
C VAL A 49 6.14 4.60 -0.18
N ALA A 50 5.92 5.83 0.29
CA ALA A 50 6.99 6.79 0.58
C ALA A 50 7.95 6.31 1.69
N THR A 51 7.50 5.39 2.55
CA THR A 51 8.30 4.78 3.61
C THR A 51 8.55 3.28 3.36
N ALA A 52 8.19 2.78 2.18
CA ALA A 52 8.46 1.41 1.78
C ALA A 52 9.91 1.28 1.32
N GLY A 53 10.75 0.73 2.20
CA GLY A 53 12.19 0.62 2.00
C GLY A 53 13.00 1.40 3.04
N LEU A 54 14.30 1.12 3.09
CA LEU A 54 15.24 1.86 3.95
C LEU A 54 15.24 3.37 3.61
N PRO A 55 15.25 4.25 4.64
CA PRO A 55 15.32 5.69 4.43
C PRO A 55 16.56 6.10 3.62
N SER A 56 16.38 7.06 2.71
CA SER A 56 17.41 7.49 1.77
C SER A 56 18.65 8.11 2.42
N GLN A 57 18.46 8.68 3.60
CA GLN A 57 19.46 9.39 4.39
C GLN A 57 20.34 8.43 5.20
N TRP A 58 19.94 7.17 5.36
CA TRP A 58 20.76 6.19 6.06
C TRP A 58 21.97 5.82 5.21
N PRO A 59 23.18 5.78 5.78
CA PRO A 59 24.35 5.26 5.10
C PRO A 59 24.03 3.88 4.52
N GLN A 60 24.53 3.57 3.33
CA GLN A 60 24.33 2.26 2.71
C GLN A 60 25.56 1.37 2.95
N PRO A 61 25.40 0.08 3.25
CA PRO A 61 26.54 -0.82 3.41
C PRO A 61 27.21 -1.08 2.06
N ALA A 62 28.48 -1.48 2.09
CA ALA A 62 29.21 -1.82 0.87
C ALA A 62 28.52 -2.99 0.15
N GLY A 63 28.28 -2.86 -1.16
CA GLY A 63 27.56 -3.88 -1.94
C GLY A 63 26.03 -3.80 -1.82
N ALA A 64 25.47 -2.81 -1.12
CA ALA A 64 24.03 -2.55 -1.16
C ALA A 64 23.59 -2.24 -2.60
N SER A 65 22.82 -3.14 -3.20
CA SER A 65 22.14 -2.85 -4.45
C SER A 65 20.95 -1.93 -4.19
N LEU A 66 20.74 -0.94 -5.06
CA LEU A 66 19.43 -0.29 -5.18
C LEU A 66 18.38 -1.41 -5.30
N GLN A 67 17.33 -1.37 -4.47
CA GLN A 67 16.25 -2.37 -4.33
C GLN A 67 15.42 -2.56 -5.62
N LEU A 68 16.10 -2.85 -6.72
CA LEU A 68 15.54 -3.10 -8.02
C LEU A 68 15.35 -4.61 -8.12
N GLY A 69 14.20 -5.10 -7.66
CA GLY A 69 13.82 -6.50 -7.85
C GLY A 69 14.24 -7.44 -6.73
N ALA A 70 14.31 -6.97 -5.49
CA ALA A 70 14.34 -7.88 -4.35
C ALA A 70 13.09 -8.79 -4.40
N THR A 71 13.31 -10.10 -4.29
CA THR A 71 12.23 -11.07 -4.03
C THR A 71 11.45 -10.62 -2.81
N SER A 72 10.12 -10.71 -2.88
CA SER A 72 9.27 -10.38 -1.74
C SER A 72 9.76 -11.12 -0.52
N ALA A 73 9.90 -10.41 0.59
CA ALA A 73 9.99 -11.09 1.86
C ALA A 73 8.70 -11.88 2.08
N ASP A 74 8.82 -13.06 2.69
CA ASP A 74 7.65 -13.86 3.03
C ASP A 74 6.82 -13.13 4.11
N PRO A 75 5.55 -12.77 3.81
CA PRO A 75 4.67 -12.12 4.79
C PRO A 75 4.42 -12.96 6.03
N CYS A 76 4.57 -14.29 5.95
CA CYS A 76 4.40 -15.19 7.07
C CYS A 76 5.67 -15.41 7.89
N THR A 77 6.82 -14.88 7.46
CA THR A 77 8.04 -14.95 8.25
C THR A 77 8.25 -13.65 9.04
N PRO A 78 8.24 -13.69 10.39
CA PRO A 78 8.44 -12.49 11.19
C PRO A 78 9.80 -11.85 10.92
N PRO A 79 9.91 -10.52 10.89
CA PRO A 79 11.18 -9.84 10.64
C PRO A 79 12.30 -10.19 11.62
N SER A 80 11.95 -10.48 12.89
CA SER A 80 12.91 -10.76 13.95
C SER A 80 13.67 -12.08 13.79
N VAL A 81 13.23 -12.98 12.89
CA VAL A 81 13.94 -14.24 12.60
C VAL A 81 14.77 -14.17 11.31
N ARG A 82 14.74 -13.03 10.61
CA ARG A 82 15.54 -12.82 9.40
C ARG A 82 16.96 -12.43 9.76
N ASP A 83 17.92 -12.93 8.99
CA ASP A 83 19.33 -12.59 9.13
C ASP A 83 19.62 -11.11 8.80
N VAL A 84 20.87 -10.70 9.08
CA VAL A 84 21.38 -9.38 8.68
C VAL A 84 21.17 -9.18 7.18
N SER A 85 20.54 -8.06 6.83
CA SER A 85 20.26 -7.71 5.45
C SER A 85 20.69 -6.28 5.14
N THR A 86 21.26 -6.10 3.96
CA THR A 86 21.60 -4.78 3.39
C THR A 86 20.37 -4.06 2.82
N THR A 87 19.23 -4.75 2.74
CA THR A 87 17.97 -4.22 2.22
C THR A 87 16.80 -4.61 3.13
N TRP A 88 15.97 -3.63 3.45
CA TRP A 88 14.73 -3.83 4.21
C TRP A 88 13.61 -3.00 3.62
N GLY A 89 12.38 -3.46 3.79
CA GLY A 89 11.21 -2.76 3.26
C GLY A 89 11.00 -2.96 1.77
N GLY A 90 9.83 -2.56 1.28
CA GLY A 90 9.48 -2.64 -0.13
C GLY A 90 7.98 -2.83 -0.36
N ILE A 91 7.60 -3.04 -1.61
CA ILE A 91 6.22 -3.28 -2.04
C ILE A 91 6.16 -4.43 -3.04
N TRP A 92 5.25 -5.36 -2.81
CA TRP A 92 5.08 -6.55 -3.64
C TRP A 92 3.61 -6.93 -3.77
N ILE A 93 3.29 -7.68 -4.83
CA ILE A 93 2.00 -8.33 -4.98
C ILE A 93 2.20 -9.78 -4.56
N VAL A 94 1.39 -10.25 -3.62
CA VAL A 94 1.43 -11.61 -3.07
C VAL A 94 0.10 -12.30 -3.29
N ASP A 95 0.13 -13.62 -3.44
CA ASP A 95 -1.06 -14.45 -3.50
C ASP A 95 -1.49 -14.81 -2.07
N LEU A 96 -2.63 -14.30 -1.60
CA LEU A 96 -3.09 -14.59 -0.23
C LEU A 96 -3.40 -16.06 -0.02
N ALA A 97 -3.85 -16.78 -1.06
CA ALA A 97 -4.16 -18.20 -0.94
C ALA A 97 -2.91 -19.05 -0.68
N ALA A 98 -1.72 -18.52 -0.96
CA ALA A 98 -0.43 -19.15 -0.69
C ALA A 98 0.16 -18.79 0.68
N LEU A 99 -0.52 -17.95 1.48
CA LEU A 99 -0.02 -17.50 2.79
C LEU A 99 -0.69 -18.25 3.95
N ASP A 100 0.05 -19.13 4.62
CA ASP A 100 -0.46 -19.93 5.75
C ASP A 100 -0.85 -19.10 6.98
N CYS A 101 -0.31 -17.90 7.12
CA CYS A 101 -0.55 -16.98 8.24
C CYS A 101 -1.79 -16.08 8.06
N VAL A 102 -2.50 -16.19 6.94
CA VAL A 102 -3.71 -15.41 6.62
C VAL A 102 -4.87 -16.38 6.38
N ASP A 103 -6.09 -15.96 6.73
CA ASP A 103 -7.28 -16.80 6.57
C ASP A 103 -7.54 -17.08 5.06
N PRO A 104 -7.66 -18.35 4.63
CA PRO A 104 -7.82 -18.73 3.22
C PRO A 104 -9.12 -18.22 2.57
N ASN A 105 -10.09 -17.74 3.35
CA ASN A 105 -11.34 -17.18 2.81
C ASN A 105 -11.15 -15.83 2.09
N ASP A 106 -9.99 -15.18 2.23
CA ASP A 106 -9.62 -13.97 1.52
C ASP A 106 -8.83 -14.33 0.24
N SER A 107 -9.46 -15.04 -0.70
CA SER A 107 -8.83 -15.75 -1.83
C SER A 107 -8.33 -14.87 -3.00
N SER A 108 -7.80 -13.68 -2.74
CA SER A 108 -7.37 -12.70 -3.76
C SER A 108 -5.91 -12.30 -3.64
N GLN A 109 -5.39 -11.56 -4.62
CA GLN A 109 -4.06 -10.96 -4.50
C GLN A 109 -4.06 -9.82 -3.46
N ALA A 110 -2.97 -9.73 -2.70
CA ALA A 110 -2.74 -8.61 -1.79
C ALA A 110 -1.55 -7.75 -2.23
N LEU A 111 -1.63 -6.48 -1.92
CA LEU A 111 -0.50 -5.59 -1.89
C LEU A 111 0.18 -5.73 -0.52
N TYR A 112 1.38 -6.29 -0.52
CA TYR A 112 2.24 -6.41 0.65
C TYR A 112 3.22 -5.24 0.69
N ILE A 113 3.28 -4.56 1.83
CA ILE A 113 4.12 -3.38 2.04
C ILE A 113 4.90 -3.58 3.33
N GLU A 114 6.22 -3.51 3.24
CA GLU A 114 7.10 -3.38 4.40
C GLU A 114 7.63 -1.95 4.48
N ARG A 115 7.34 -1.25 5.58
CA ARG A 115 7.69 0.16 5.77
C ARG A 115 8.74 0.31 6.87
N VAL A 116 9.72 1.16 6.62
CA VAL A 116 10.73 1.54 7.61
C VAL A 116 10.55 3.01 7.97
N GLU A 117 10.32 3.28 9.25
CA GLU A 117 10.20 4.64 9.79
C GLU A 117 11.33 4.92 10.78
N THR A 118 11.96 6.09 10.67
CA THR A 118 13.04 6.49 11.57
C THR A 118 12.52 6.66 13.00
N CYS A 119 13.17 6.00 13.96
CA CYS A 119 12.83 6.17 15.36
C CYS A 119 13.43 7.46 15.92
N GLY A 120 12.68 8.09 16.83
CA GLY A 120 13.16 9.22 17.64
C GLY A 120 13.56 8.74 19.04
N ASP A 121 13.12 9.45 20.08
CA ASP A 121 13.36 9.05 21.48
C ASP A 121 12.58 7.79 21.91
N VAL A 122 11.53 7.45 21.17
CA VAL A 122 10.67 6.30 21.44
C VAL A 122 10.60 5.45 20.18
N CYS A 123 10.86 4.16 20.34
CA CYS A 123 10.77 3.16 19.29
C CYS A 123 9.97 1.95 19.83
N PRO A 124 9.34 1.15 18.97
CA PRO A 124 8.80 -0.14 19.40
C PRO A 124 9.90 -1.02 19.99
N GLN A 125 9.51 -1.94 20.88
CA GLN A 125 10.45 -2.86 21.53
C GLN A 125 11.25 -3.68 20.51
N GLN A 126 10.65 -4.03 19.37
CA GLN A 126 11.39 -4.56 18.23
C GLN A 126 11.65 -3.45 17.22
N ALA A 127 12.93 -3.23 16.94
CA ALA A 127 13.39 -2.18 16.04
C ALA A 127 14.34 -2.77 15.01
N LEU A 128 14.41 -2.12 13.85
CA LEU A 128 15.44 -2.33 12.85
C LEU A 128 16.71 -1.60 13.30
N LEU A 129 17.73 -2.37 13.65
CA LEU A 129 18.99 -1.91 14.21
C LEU A 129 20.14 -2.20 13.24
N PRO A 130 21.11 -1.30 13.07
CA PRO A 130 22.35 -1.61 12.39
C PRO A 130 23.04 -2.79 13.08
N ALA A 131 23.41 -3.82 12.31
CA ALA A 131 23.99 -5.05 12.87
C ALA A 131 25.27 -4.77 13.67
N VAL A 132 26.07 -3.80 13.23
CA VAL A 132 27.30 -3.34 13.91
C VAL A 132 27.05 -2.71 15.29
N CYS A 133 25.84 -2.21 15.55
CA CYS A 133 25.47 -1.64 16.84
C CYS A 133 24.86 -2.68 17.79
N THR A 134 24.67 -3.92 17.33
CA THR A 134 24.16 -4.99 18.18
C THR A 134 25.33 -5.74 18.81
N LYS A 135 25.26 -5.99 20.13
CA LYS A 135 26.35 -6.60 20.93
C LYS A 135 26.67 -8.06 20.60
N GLN A 136 26.12 -8.62 19.51
CA GLN A 136 26.14 -10.06 19.26
C GLN A 136 27.27 -10.57 18.37
N GLN A 137 28.09 -9.76 17.68
CA GLN A 137 29.12 -10.33 16.79
C GLN A 137 30.44 -9.54 16.74
N GLU A 138 31.50 -10.15 17.27
CA GLU A 138 32.88 -9.61 17.39
C GLU A 138 33.66 -9.44 16.06
N ALA A 139 33.05 -9.58 14.89
CA ALA A 139 33.81 -9.56 13.62
C ALA A 139 33.03 -9.04 12.39
N LEU A 140 32.00 -8.22 12.56
CA LEU A 140 31.32 -7.62 11.41
C LEU A 140 32.11 -6.40 10.89
N PRO A 141 32.23 -6.21 9.56
CA PRO A 141 32.80 -4.99 8.98
C PRO A 141 31.98 -3.76 9.40
N SER A 142 32.58 -2.57 9.31
CA SER A 142 32.07 -1.30 9.86
C SER A 142 30.69 -0.84 9.37
N HIS A 143 30.03 -1.57 8.48
CA HIS A 143 28.61 -1.47 8.18
C HIS A 143 28.17 -2.70 7.34
N SER A 144 27.60 -3.73 7.97
CA SER A 144 27.18 -4.98 7.30
C SER A 144 25.70 -5.03 6.92
N GLY A 145 24.88 -4.09 7.40
CA GLY A 145 23.44 -4.03 7.15
C GLY A 145 22.65 -3.85 8.45
N TRP A 146 21.37 -4.19 8.40
CA TRP A 146 20.44 -4.07 9.52
C TRP A 146 19.80 -5.42 9.86
N VAL A 147 19.38 -5.56 11.11
CA VAL A 147 18.68 -6.72 11.68
C VAL A 147 17.54 -6.22 12.56
N VAL A 148 16.44 -6.95 12.63
CA VAL A 148 15.38 -6.63 13.59
C VAL A 148 15.73 -7.26 14.94
N GLY A 149 15.89 -6.42 15.96
CA GLY A 149 16.28 -6.82 17.31
C GLY A 149 15.55 -6.06 18.40
N GLU A 150 15.76 -6.47 19.65
CA GLU A 150 15.17 -5.79 20.80
C GLU A 150 15.87 -4.45 21.07
N TRP A 151 15.10 -3.38 21.12
CA TRP A 151 15.54 -2.06 21.54
C TRP A 151 15.30 -1.88 23.04
N GLY A 152 16.39 -1.89 23.82
CA GLY A 152 16.36 -1.78 25.29
C GLY A 152 16.29 -0.34 25.84
N GLY A 153 16.08 0.68 25.01
CA GLY A 153 15.93 2.08 25.47
C GLY A 153 17.19 2.74 26.05
N GLY A 154 18.37 2.13 25.89
CA GLY A 154 19.62 2.60 26.48
C GLY A 154 20.33 3.69 25.68
N VAL A 155 21.03 4.60 26.39
CA VAL A 155 21.85 5.67 25.80
C VAL A 155 23.15 5.15 25.18
N ALA A 156 23.70 4.05 25.71
CA ALA A 156 25.04 3.55 25.35
C ALA A 156 25.17 3.15 23.87
N ASP A 157 24.09 2.75 23.23
CA ASP A 157 24.10 2.31 21.83
C ASP A 157 23.59 3.42 20.87
N ARG A 158 23.08 4.54 21.41
CA ARG A 158 22.39 5.57 20.62
C ARG A 158 23.29 6.28 19.62
N GLU A 159 24.53 6.59 19.97
CA GLU A 159 25.49 7.22 19.05
C GLU A 159 25.75 6.35 17.80
N CYS A 160 25.92 5.04 18.01
CA CYS A 160 26.06 4.07 16.91
C CYS A 160 24.76 4.00 16.08
N LEU A 161 23.60 3.92 16.72
CA LEU A 161 22.32 3.86 16.04
C LEU A 161 22.05 5.11 15.17
N GLU A 162 22.34 6.31 15.67
CA GLU A 162 22.19 7.56 14.90
C GLU A 162 23.19 7.64 13.73
N GLN A 163 24.41 7.11 13.90
CA GLN A 163 25.41 7.10 12.84
C GLN A 163 24.95 6.31 11.60
N PHE A 164 24.32 5.15 11.79
CA PHE A 164 23.92 4.25 10.70
C PHE A 164 22.42 4.29 10.36
N GLY A 165 21.62 4.93 11.21
CA GLY A 165 20.17 4.98 11.09
C GLY A 165 19.49 3.71 11.62
N TRP A 166 18.41 3.92 12.35
CA TRP A 166 17.64 2.88 13.01
C TRP A 166 16.16 3.28 13.06
N GLY A 167 15.27 2.31 13.22
CA GLY A 167 13.85 2.59 13.05
C GLY A 167 12.89 1.46 13.38
N SER A 168 11.61 1.71 13.19
CA SER A 168 10.59 0.68 13.25
C SER A 168 10.43 0.04 11.88
N LEU A 169 10.08 -1.24 11.87
CA LEU A 169 9.64 -1.96 10.67
C LEU A 169 8.18 -2.34 10.87
N SER A 170 7.33 -2.00 9.91
CA SER A 170 5.92 -2.41 9.89
C SER A 170 5.62 -3.20 8.63
N GLN A 171 4.77 -4.21 8.75
CA GLN A 171 4.33 -5.05 7.65
C GLN A 171 2.82 -4.88 7.49
N ILE A 172 2.38 -4.63 6.26
CA ILE A 172 1.00 -4.28 5.93
C ILE A 172 0.55 -5.14 4.75
N LEU A 173 -0.65 -5.69 4.83
CA LEU A 173 -1.36 -6.33 3.73
C LEU A 173 -2.61 -5.53 3.40
N ILE A 174 -2.81 -5.23 2.12
CA ILE A 174 -4.01 -4.59 1.60
C ILE A 174 -4.60 -5.47 0.51
N TYR A 175 -5.86 -5.84 0.67
CA TYR A 175 -6.51 -6.75 -0.25
C TYR A 175 -8.02 -6.52 -0.33
N HIS A 176 -8.60 -7.00 -1.41
CA HIS A 176 -10.02 -6.88 -1.65
C HIS A 176 -10.76 -8.08 -1.07
N ARG A 177 -11.76 -7.77 -0.24
CA ARG A 177 -12.73 -8.73 0.25
C ARG A 177 -14.00 -8.60 -0.60
N PRO A 178 -14.34 -9.61 -1.40
CA PRO A 178 -15.57 -9.59 -2.18
C PRO A 178 -16.79 -9.63 -1.25
N ARG A 179 -17.90 -9.09 -1.73
CA ARG A 179 -19.20 -9.25 -1.07
C ARG A 179 -19.57 -10.73 -1.00
N VAL A 180 -20.02 -11.18 0.17
CA VAL A 180 -20.57 -12.53 0.37
C VAL A 180 -22.06 -12.38 0.71
N GLU A 181 -22.96 -12.88 -0.15
CA GLU A 181 -24.43 -12.66 -0.01
C GLU A 181 -25.01 -13.12 1.34
N THR A 182 -24.38 -14.10 1.98
CA THR A 182 -24.83 -14.66 3.27
C THR A 182 -24.42 -13.82 4.48
N ARG A 183 -23.62 -12.77 4.29
CA ARG A 183 -23.22 -11.82 5.33
C ARG A 183 -23.62 -10.43 4.87
N ASP A 184 -24.26 -9.65 5.74
CA ASP A 184 -24.62 -8.26 5.46
C ASP A 184 -23.36 -7.37 5.48
N ARG A 185 -22.46 -7.60 4.51
CA ARG A 185 -21.16 -6.96 4.38
C ARG A 185 -21.00 -6.43 2.95
N SER A 186 -20.51 -5.21 2.83
CA SER A 186 -20.12 -4.60 1.57
C SER A 186 -18.85 -5.26 1.00
N SER A 187 -18.62 -5.08 -0.30
CA SER A 187 -17.34 -5.41 -0.92
C SER A 187 -16.33 -4.34 -0.53
N ASP A 188 -15.27 -4.72 0.17
CA ASP A 188 -14.39 -3.76 0.85
C ASP A 188 -12.94 -3.98 0.45
N LEU A 189 -12.18 -2.89 0.40
CA LEU A 189 -10.72 -3.00 0.48
C LEU A 189 -10.34 -2.94 1.95
N VAL A 190 -9.62 -3.96 2.42
CA VAL A 190 -9.25 -4.10 3.82
C VAL A 190 -7.74 -4.06 4.00
N MET A 191 -7.32 -3.67 5.19
CA MET A 191 -5.94 -3.63 5.63
C MET A 191 -5.74 -4.55 6.83
N ARG A 192 -4.60 -5.25 6.87
CA ARG A 192 -4.07 -5.91 8.06
C ARG A 192 -2.67 -5.41 8.34
N GLN A 193 -2.30 -5.33 9.60
CA GLN A 193 -0.96 -4.99 10.06
C GLN A 193 -0.41 -6.14 10.90
N ALA A 194 0.86 -6.50 10.70
CA ALA A 194 1.50 -7.50 11.54
C ALA A 194 1.83 -6.89 12.92
N PHE A 195 1.64 -7.67 13.99
CA PHE A 195 2.07 -7.26 15.32
C PHE A 195 3.57 -7.48 15.48
N PRO A 196 4.35 -6.43 15.81
CA PRO A 196 5.77 -6.58 16.08
C PRO A 196 6.03 -7.63 17.17
N GLY A 197 6.95 -8.56 16.92
CA GLY A 197 7.38 -9.58 17.88
C GLY A 197 6.40 -10.71 18.19
N LYS A 198 5.23 -10.73 17.53
CA LYS A 198 4.27 -11.83 17.64
C LYS A 198 4.13 -12.51 16.28
N GLY A 199 5.14 -13.30 15.93
CA GLY A 199 5.23 -14.02 14.66
C GLY A 199 3.87 -14.59 14.23
N ASP A 200 3.55 -14.35 12.96
CA ASP A 200 2.36 -14.82 12.26
C ASP A 200 1.04 -14.19 12.71
N GLN A 201 1.07 -13.27 13.68
CA GLN A 201 -0.13 -12.57 14.14
C GLN A 201 -0.35 -11.29 13.33
N TRP A 202 -1.36 -11.38 12.47
CA TRP A 202 -1.92 -10.24 11.76
C TRP A 202 -3.13 -9.68 12.53
N SER A 203 -3.27 -8.36 12.54
CA SER A 203 -4.44 -7.67 13.08
C SER A 203 -5.74 -8.17 12.47
N THR A 204 -6.88 -7.87 13.10
CA THR A 204 -8.16 -8.05 12.42
C THR A 204 -8.22 -7.16 11.19
N PRO A 205 -8.85 -7.60 10.08
CA PRO A 205 -9.00 -6.80 8.88
C PRO A 205 -9.81 -5.52 9.15
N GLU A 206 -9.23 -4.37 8.84
CA GLU A 206 -9.84 -3.05 8.95
C GLU A 206 -10.26 -2.54 7.56
N ALA A 207 -11.49 -2.05 7.41
CA ALA A 207 -11.96 -1.52 6.12
C ALA A 207 -11.32 -0.16 5.82
N LEU A 208 -10.57 -0.06 4.72
CA LEU A 208 -10.01 1.20 4.21
C LEU A 208 -11.05 1.97 3.41
N ILE A 209 -11.81 1.25 2.58
CA ILE A 209 -12.84 1.81 1.71
C ILE A 209 -13.89 0.74 1.42
N GLN A 210 -15.16 1.14 1.48
CA GLN A 210 -16.31 0.28 1.19
C GLN A 210 -16.82 0.50 -0.23
N GLY A 211 -17.50 -0.51 -0.76
CA GLY A 211 -18.13 -0.46 -2.09
C GLY A 211 -17.11 -0.56 -3.23
N VAL A 212 -15.98 -1.23 -3.00
CA VAL A 212 -14.99 -1.49 -4.05
C VAL A 212 -15.51 -2.58 -4.97
N VAL A 213 -15.76 -2.22 -6.23
CA VAL A 213 -16.30 -3.14 -7.23
C VAL A 213 -15.18 -3.92 -7.89
N THR A 214 -14.05 -3.26 -8.19
CA THR A 214 -12.87 -3.92 -8.73
C THR A 214 -11.61 -3.50 -7.99
N TRP A 215 -10.73 -4.48 -7.80
CA TRP A 215 -9.38 -4.31 -7.29
C TRP A 215 -8.46 -5.23 -8.08
N GLU A 216 -7.59 -4.63 -8.90
CA GLU A 216 -6.66 -5.37 -9.73
C GLU A 216 -5.24 -4.93 -9.41
N LEU A 217 -4.38 -5.93 -9.22
CA LEU A 217 -2.97 -5.76 -8.97
C LEU A 217 -2.19 -6.29 -10.17
N GLY A 218 -1.27 -5.47 -10.66
CA GLY A 218 -0.39 -5.84 -11.77
C GLY A 218 0.98 -5.24 -11.60
N TYR A 219 1.86 -5.52 -12.55
CA TYR A 219 3.21 -4.97 -12.55
C TYR A 219 3.41 -4.08 -13.78
N ALA A 220 3.96 -2.89 -13.58
CA ALA A 220 4.32 -2.03 -14.70
C ALA A 220 5.53 -2.60 -15.44
N GLN A 221 5.44 -2.68 -16.77
CA GLN A 221 6.61 -2.83 -17.63
C GLN A 221 7.12 -1.43 -17.96
N LEU A 222 8.34 -1.11 -17.53
CA LEU A 222 8.98 0.18 -17.83
C LEU A 222 9.80 0.01 -19.10
N ALA A 223 9.20 0.33 -20.24
CA ALA A 223 9.77 0.11 -21.58
C ALA A 223 11.11 0.85 -21.84
N ASP A 224 11.40 1.93 -21.10
CA ASP A 224 12.62 2.74 -21.26
C ASP A 224 13.80 2.29 -20.38
N VAL A 225 13.73 1.12 -19.75
CA VAL A 225 14.80 0.64 -18.87
C VAL A 225 15.31 -0.73 -19.37
N PRO A 226 16.29 -0.75 -20.30
CA PRO A 226 16.96 -1.98 -20.67
C PRO A 226 17.62 -2.55 -19.42
N VAL A 227 17.20 -3.76 -19.03
CA VAL A 227 17.74 -4.52 -17.91
C VAL A 227 17.68 -3.76 -16.57
N LEU A 228 16.47 -3.54 -16.07
CA LEU A 228 16.29 -3.86 -14.65
C LEU A 228 16.61 -5.34 -14.52
N ALA A 229 17.48 -5.72 -13.58
CA ALA A 229 17.70 -7.14 -13.27
C ALA A 229 16.32 -7.82 -13.20
N GLU A 230 16.19 -8.98 -13.83
CA GLU A 230 14.94 -9.74 -13.87
C GLU A 230 14.27 -9.68 -12.50
N GLY A 231 13.16 -8.95 -12.38
CA GLY A 231 12.43 -8.84 -11.11
C GLY A 231 12.11 -7.43 -10.60
N ALA A 232 12.76 -6.37 -11.07
CA ALA A 232 12.37 -5.02 -10.61
C ALA A 232 11.07 -4.55 -11.27
N ARG A 233 9.94 -4.80 -10.60
CA ARG A 233 8.61 -4.48 -11.08
C ARG A 233 7.89 -3.60 -10.06
N THR A 234 7.42 -2.43 -10.48
CA THR A 234 6.60 -1.58 -9.61
C THR A 234 5.14 -2.04 -9.66
N PRO A 235 4.51 -2.31 -8.51
CA PRO A 235 3.09 -2.61 -8.46
C PRO A 235 2.26 -1.50 -9.10
N VAL A 236 1.25 -1.92 -9.83
CA VAL A 236 0.21 -1.11 -10.45
C VAL A 236 -1.09 -1.52 -9.80
N VAL A 237 -1.81 -0.53 -9.29
CA VAL A 237 -3.10 -0.70 -8.65
C VAL A 237 -4.16 -0.09 -9.56
N THR A 238 -5.15 -0.88 -9.92
CA THR A 238 -6.38 -0.40 -10.56
C THR A 238 -7.54 -0.63 -9.60
N VAL A 239 -8.34 0.40 -9.35
CA VAL A 239 -9.51 0.33 -8.47
C VAL A 239 -10.72 0.96 -9.15
N ALA A 240 -11.88 0.31 -9.01
CA ALA A 240 -13.18 0.91 -9.30
C ALA A 240 -14.03 0.93 -8.04
N VAL A 241 -14.59 2.11 -7.73
CA VAL A 241 -15.40 2.33 -6.54
C VAL A 241 -16.85 2.55 -6.97
N GLY A 242 -17.78 1.78 -6.39
CA GLY A 242 -19.21 1.92 -6.57
C GLY A 242 -19.82 3.00 -5.69
N ALA A 243 -21.09 3.33 -5.94
CA ALA A 243 -21.84 4.23 -5.07
C ALA A 243 -21.90 3.69 -3.62
N ALA A 244 -21.87 4.58 -2.63
CA ALA A 244 -21.90 4.22 -1.21
C ALA A 244 -23.23 3.57 -0.77
N SER A 245 -24.32 3.76 -1.53
CA SER A 245 -25.61 3.11 -1.32
C SER A 245 -25.76 1.88 -2.23
N GLY A 246 -26.28 0.77 -1.68
CA GLY A 246 -26.36 -0.57 -2.26
C GLY A 246 -27.15 -0.76 -3.57
N THR A 247 -27.33 0.29 -4.35
CA THR A 247 -27.63 0.20 -5.78
C THR A 247 -26.41 -0.29 -6.52
N THR A 248 -26.54 -1.45 -7.18
CA THR A 248 -25.61 -1.92 -8.20
C THR A 248 -25.57 -0.90 -9.33
N ALA A 249 -24.58 -0.01 -9.32
CA ALA A 249 -24.28 0.82 -10.47
C ALA A 249 -23.86 -0.12 -11.62
N ALA A 250 -24.34 0.13 -12.84
CA ALA A 250 -23.82 -0.57 -13.99
C ALA A 250 -22.30 -0.32 -14.10
N LEU A 251 -21.52 -1.29 -14.58
CA LEU A 251 -20.06 -1.17 -14.67
C LEU A 251 -19.63 0.11 -15.44
N GLU A 252 -20.46 0.55 -16.39
CA GLU A 252 -20.30 1.75 -17.21
C GLU A 252 -20.40 3.07 -16.44
N GLU A 253 -21.01 3.07 -15.24
CA GLU A 253 -21.12 4.24 -14.36
C GLU A 253 -19.99 4.33 -13.32
N LEU A 254 -19.07 3.35 -13.30
CA LEU A 254 -17.96 3.31 -12.35
C LEU A 254 -16.76 4.10 -12.84
N ILE A 255 -16.16 4.87 -11.93
CA ILE A 255 -14.86 5.47 -12.19
C ILE A 255 -13.77 4.44 -11.89
N GLN A 256 -13.06 4.06 -12.94
CA GLN A 256 -11.82 3.30 -12.83
C GLN A 256 -10.64 4.27 -12.72
N LEU A 257 -9.86 4.12 -11.66
CA LEU A 257 -8.60 4.82 -11.50
C LEU A 257 -7.46 3.82 -11.42
N ARG A 258 -6.37 4.14 -12.12
CA ARG A 258 -5.16 3.31 -12.19
C ARG A 258 -3.96 4.12 -11.75
N LYS A 259 -3.10 3.54 -10.92
CA LYS A 259 -1.89 4.18 -10.42
C LYS A 259 -0.72 3.21 -10.30
N THR A 260 0.45 3.64 -10.75
CA THR A 260 1.71 2.94 -10.51
C THR A 260 2.31 3.41 -9.20
N LEU A 261 2.62 2.49 -8.30
CA LEU A 261 3.24 2.78 -7.01
C LEU A 261 4.76 2.74 -7.14
N ILE A 262 5.43 3.86 -6.91
CA ILE A 262 6.88 4.02 -7.09
C ILE A 262 7.53 4.35 -5.75
N THR A 263 8.39 3.45 -5.26
CA THR A 263 9.15 3.70 -4.02
C THR A 263 10.24 4.77 -4.24
N PRO A 264 10.65 5.49 -3.20
CA PRO A 264 11.75 6.46 -3.31
C PRO A 264 13.09 5.83 -3.74
N SER A 265 13.37 4.59 -3.32
CA SER A 265 14.57 3.84 -3.73
C SER A 265 14.54 3.57 -5.25
N PHE A 266 13.40 3.14 -5.78
CA PHE A 266 13.21 2.92 -7.21
C PHE A 266 13.31 4.22 -8.02
N LYS A 267 12.67 5.30 -7.55
CA LYS A 267 12.74 6.62 -8.19
C LYS A 267 14.18 7.12 -8.30
N ARG A 268 14.98 7.01 -7.22
CA ARG A 268 16.40 7.39 -7.23
C ARG A 268 17.20 6.56 -8.23
N ALA A 269 16.94 5.26 -8.30
CA ALA A 269 17.61 4.38 -9.24
C ALA A 269 17.35 4.76 -10.70
N LEU A 270 16.09 5.08 -11.03
CA LEU A 270 15.72 5.57 -12.36
C LEU A 270 16.44 6.88 -12.71
N LEU A 271 16.49 7.83 -11.78
CA LEU A 271 17.16 9.12 -11.97
C LEU A 271 18.67 8.98 -12.15
N ALA A 272 19.32 8.12 -11.35
CA ALA A 272 20.75 7.87 -11.43
C ALA A 272 21.14 7.27 -12.80
N ARG A 273 20.35 6.33 -13.33
CA ARG A 273 20.58 5.75 -14.66
C ARG A 273 20.42 6.77 -15.78
N LYS A 274 19.38 7.62 -15.72
CA LYS A 274 19.18 8.68 -16.72
C LYS A 274 20.38 9.61 -16.81
N LYS A 275 21.06 9.87 -15.69
CA LYS A 275 22.28 10.68 -15.65
C LYS A 275 23.51 9.97 -16.19
N ALA A 276 23.58 8.64 -16.09
CA ALA A 276 24.70 7.84 -16.61
C ALA A 276 24.62 7.56 -18.11
N GLY A 277 23.44 7.70 -18.73
CA GLY A 277 23.20 7.54 -20.16
C GLY A 277 23.19 8.85 -20.96
N SER A 278 23.60 9.98 -20.35
CA SER A 278 23.78 11.29 -20.98
C SER A 278 25.23 11.73 -20.92
#